data_AF-A0AAE0LJI5-F1
#
_entry.id   AF-A0AAE0LJI5-F1
#
_cell.length_a   1.000
_cell.length_b   1.000
_cell.length_c   1.000
_cell.angle_alpha   90.00
_cell.angle_beta   90.00
_cell.angle_gamma   90.00
#
_symmetry.space_group_name_H-M   'P 1'
#
loop_
_entity.id
_entity.type
_entity.pdbx_description
1 polymer ?
#
loop_
_entity_poly.entity_id
_entity_poly.type
_entity_poly.pdbx_seq_one_letter_code
_entity_poly.pdbx_strand_id
1 'polypeptide(L)'
;MPAAMMAGGSFGEEVPPAAASTLLEYVDDKDGYSVLYPTIWKKSSKSGASILFTDPNQKFNTVGVVVVPVRIKTLQQFGTLEFGAGKLIGVEKAK
;
A
#
# COMPACT_ATOMS: atom_id res chain seq x y z
N MET A 1 -40.70 29.02 -30.73
CA MET A 1 -40.10 27.76 -30.24
C MET A 1 -39.25 28.10 -29.02
N PRO A 2 -39.61 27.67 -27.80
CA PRO A 2 -38.84 27.94 -26.58
C PRO A 2 -37.71 26.92 -26.35
N ALA A 3 -36.90 27.22 -25.34
CA ALA A 3 -35.56 26.72 -25.05
C ALA A 3 -35.47 25.45 -24.18
N ALA A 4 -34.21 25.00 -24.00
CA ALA A 4 -33.61 24.20 -22.92
C ALA A 4 -33.56 22.66 -23.11
N MET A 5 -32.38 22.08 -22.84
CA MET A 5 -32.12 21.11 -21.75
C MET A 5 -30.71 20.47 -21.87
N MET A 6 -29.86 20.80 -20.88
CA MET A 6 -28.89 19.96 -20.13
C MET A 6 -27.65 19.41 -20.87
N ALA A 7 -26.40 19.81 -20.58
CA ALA A 7 -25.62 19.84 -19.33
C ALA A 7 -25.38 18.46 -18.68
N GLY A 8 -24.10 18.11 -18.49
CA GLY A 8 -23.70 17.14 -17.48
C GLY A 8 -22.76 16.01 -17.93
N GLY A 9 -21.58 16.34 -18.45
CA GLY A 9 -20.46 15.39 -18.44
C GLY A 9 -19.97 15.19 -17.00
N SER A 10 -20.59 14.25 -16.27
CA SER A 10 -20.19 13.87 -14.91
C SER A 10 -19.11 12.79 -15.00
N PHE A 11 -17.85 13.22 -15.13
CA PHE A 11 -16.69 12.40 -14.76
C PHE A 11 -16.18 12.86 -13.39
N GLY A 12 -17.06 12.81 -12.41
CA GLY A 12 -16.66 12.58 -11.03
C GLY A 12 -16.96 11.12 -10.76
N GLU A 13 -15.99 10.24 -11.01
CA GLU A 13 -16.00 8.93 -10.34
C GLU A 13 -15.73 9.25 -8.87
N GLU A 14 -16.81 9.51 -8.14
CA GLU A 14 -16.83 9.58 -6.69
C GLU A 14 -16.36 8.21 -6.22
N VAL A 15 -15.05 8.10 -5.96
CA VAL A 15 -14.46 6.99 -5.23
C VAL A 15 -15.33 6.86 -3.98
N PRO A 16 -16.11 5.77 -3.84
CA PRO A 16 -17.05 5.65 -2.74
C PRO A 16 -16.24 5.87 -1.46
N PRO A 17 -16.73 6.71 -0.53
CA PRO A 17 -16.01 7.00 0.70
C PRO A 17 -15.68 5.66 1.29
N ALA A 18 -14.37 5.36 1.44
CA ALA A 18 -13.86 4.13 2.01
C ALA A 18 -14.69 3.84 3.26
N ALA A 19 -15.67 2.95 3.10
CA ALA A 19 -16.73 2.77 4.08
C ALA A 19 -16.02 2.48 5.39
N ALA A 20 -16.25 3.29 6.42
CA ALA A 20 -15.70 3.21 7.78
C ALA A 20 -15.01 1.86 8.01
N SER A 21 -13.75 1.77 7.60
CA SER A 21 -13.16 0.47 7.29
C SER A 21 -12.69 -0.09 8.62
N THR A 22 -13.37 -1.13 9.13
CA THR A 22 -12.87 -1.86 10.29
C THR A 22 -11.45 -2.32 9.98
N LEU A 23 -10.49 -1.72 10.68
CA LEU A 23 -9.08 -2.04 10.58
C LEU A 23 -8.82 -3.20 11.54
N LEU A 24 -8.17 -4.24 11.02
CA LEU A 24 -7.64 -5.32 11.84
C LEU A 24 -6.16 -5.11 12.05
N GLU A 25 -5.70 -5.48 13.24
CA GLU A 25 -4.29 -5.51 13.57
C GLU A 25 -3.71 -6.88 13.24
N TYR A 26 -2.66 -6.89 12.42
CA TYR A 26 -1.78 -8.04 12.28
C TYR A 26 -0.54 -7.79 13.12
N VAL A 27 -0.28 -8.67 14.08
CA VAL A 27 0.94 -8.66 14.90
C VAL A 27 1.79 -9.86 14.51
N ASP A 28 3.07 -9.61 14.28
CA ASP A 28 4.07 -10.64 14.04
C ASP A 28 5.11 -10.64 15.17
N ASP A 29 4.98 -11.60 16.09
CA ASP A 29 5.90 -11.74 17.23
C ASP A 29 7.31 -12.19 16.84
N LYS A 30 7.49 -12.76 15.63
CA LYS A 30 8.78 -13.31 15.20
C LYS A 30 9.69 -12.21 14.68
N ASP A 31 9.15 -11.36 13.82
CA ASP A 31 9.86 -10.22 13.24
C ASP A 31 9.65 -8.92 14.05
N GLY A 32 8.73 -8.91 15.02
CA GLY A 32 8.52 -7.81 15.97
C GLY A 32 7.83 -6.58 15.39
N TYR A 33 6.90 -6.76 14.44
CA TYR A 33 6.14 -5.66 13.84
C TYR A 33 4.63 -5.85 13.99
N SER A 34 3.88 -4.75 13.92
CA SER A 34 2.43 -4.79 13.71
C SER A 34 2.01 -3.89 12.57
N VAL A 35 0.91 -4.23 11.92
CA VAL A 35 0.34 -3.47 10.81
C VAL A 35 -1.18 -3.51 10.86
N LEU A 36 -1.80 -2.35 10.72
CA LEU A 36 -3.24 -2.21 10.57
C LEU A 36 -3.60 -2.34 9.09
N TYR A 37 -4.58 -3.19 8.78
CA TYR A 37 -5.05 -3.39 7.41
C TYR A 37 -6.58 -3.49 7.37
N PRO A 38 -7.23 -3.15 6.25
CA PRO A 38 -8.69 -3.26 6.13
C PRO A 38 -9.14 -4.71 6.24
N THR A 39 -10.19 -4.99 7.04
CA THR A 39 -10.72 -6.36 7.24
C THR A 39 -11.07 -7.06 5.94
N ILE A 40 -11.48 -6.31 4.93
CA ILE A 40 -11.86 -6.82 3.60
C ILE A 40 -10.66 -7.32 2.79
N TRP A 41 -9.43 -6.94 3.14
CA TRP A 41 -8.25 -7.31 2.38
C TRP A 41 -7.79 -8.73 2.71
N LYS A 42 -7.42 -9.46 1.66
CA LYS A 42 -7.01 -10.86 1.78
C LYS A 42 -5.50 -10.94 2.02
N LYS A 43 -5.11 -11.73 3.03
CA LYS A 43 -3.72 -12.15 3.24
C LYS A 43 -3.26 -13.04 2.08
N SER A 44 -2.16 -12.67 1.47
CA SER A 44 -1.48 -13.36 0.38
C SER A 44 0.01 -13.51 0.73
N SER A 45 0.72 -14.37 0.01
CA SER A 45 2.15 -14.61 0.19
C SER A 45 2.88 -14.40 -1.12
N LYS A 46 3.91 -13.56 -1.12
CA LYS A 46 4.81 -13.35 -2.26
C LYS A 46 6.25 -13.53 -1.80
N SER A 47 7.05 -14.19 -2.61
CA SER A 47 8.48 -14.41 -2.36
C SER A 47 9.19 -13.09 -2.04
N GLY A 48 9.76 -12.99 -0.84
CA GLY A 48 10.48 -11.81 -0.37
C GLY A 48 9.69 -10.89 0.57
N ALA A 49 8.39 -11.12 0.81
CA ALA A 49 7.62 -10.40 1.81
C ALA A 49 7.25 -11.30 2.99
N SER A 50 7.38 -10.80 4.22
CA SER A 50 6.90 -11.48 5.43
C SER A 50 5.37 -11.58 5.41
N ILE A 51 4.70 -10.53 4.91
CA ILE A 51 3.24 -10.50 4.75
C ILE A 51 2.86 -9.67 3.52
N LEU A 52 1.77 -10.03 2.84
CA LEU A 52 1.16 -9.24 1.79
C LEU A 52 -0.37 -9.25 1.97
N PHE A 53 -0.99 -8.09 1.95
CA PHE A 53 -2.44 -7.90 1.92
C PHE A 53 -2.83 -7.36 0.55
N THR A 54 -3.92 -7.86 -0.01
CA THR A 54 -4.40 -7.45 -1.32
C THR A 54 -5.89 -7.21 -1.27
N ASP A 55 -6.32 -6.12 -1.89
CA ASP A 55 -7.75 -5.83 -2.03
C ASP A 55 -8.39 -6.87 -2.97
N PRO A 56 -9.46 -7.55 -2.55
CA PRO A 56 -10.16 -8.52 -3.40
C PRO A 56 -10.80 -7.88 -4.63
N ASN A 57 -11.19 -6.61 -4.56
CA ASN A 57 -11.84 -5.86 -5.65
C ASN A 57 -10.82 -5.22 -6.58
N GLN A 58 -9.66 -4.81 -6.05
CA GLN A 58 -8.59 -4.14 -6.81
C GLN A 58 -7.25 -4.85 -6.62
N LYS A 59 -6.93 -5.78 -7.52
CA LYS A 59 -5.71 -6.61 -7.45
C LYS A 59 -4.38 -5.81 -7.40
N PHE A 60 -4.38 -4.56 -7.85
CA PHE A 60 -3.22 -3.67 -7.81
C PHE A 60 -3.05 -2.94 -6.48
N ASN A 61 -4.08 -2.93 -5.63
CA ASN A 61 -4.01 -2.37 -4.29
C ASN A 61 -3.47 -3.44 -3.35
N THR A 62 -2.19 -3.31 -3.03
CA THR A 62 -1.51 -4.25 -2.14
C THR A 62 -0.65 -3.52 -1.14
N VAL A 63 -0.64 -4.01 0.10
CA VAL A 63 0.29 -3.55 1.15
C VAL A 63 1.02 -4.76 1.67
N GLY A 64 2.34 -4.73 1.70
CA GLY A 64 3.15 -5.82 2.24
C GLY A 64 4.25 -5.31 3.14
N VAL A 65 4.67 -6.15 4.08
CA VAL A 65 5.83 -5.88 4.95
C VAL A 65 6.94 -6.84 4.56
N VAL A 66 8.13 -6.27 4.37
CA VAL A 66 9.36 -6.99 4.05
C VAL A 66 10.35 -6.71 5.17
N VAL A 67 10.77 -7.75 5.89
CA VAL A 67 11.72 -7.63 6.99
C VAL A 67 13.06 -8.19 6.53
N VAL A 68 14.09 -7.33 6.53
CA VAL A 68 15.45 -7.71 6.12
C VAL A 68 16.41 -7.33 7.23
N PRO A 69 17.21 -8.28 7.76
CA PRO A 69 18.20 -7.98 8.77
C PRO A 69 19.31 -7.10 8.19
N VAL A 70 19.64 -6.02 8.89
CA VAL A 70 20.72 -5.09 8.52
C VAL A 70 21.71 -4.91 9.67
N ARG A 71 22.96 -4.56 9.36
CA ARG A 71 24.03 -4.37 10.35
C ARG A 71 24.08 -2.97 10.97
N ILE A 72 23.23 -2.06 10.52
CA ILE A 72 23.16 -0.68 11.01
C ILE A 72 22.25 -0.58 12.23
N LYS A 73 22.57 0.33 13.16
CA LYS A 73 21.82 0.46 14.43
C LYS A 73 20.65 1.44 14.33
N THR A 74 20.70 2.37 13.38
CA THR A 74 19.72 3.46 13.26
C THR A 74 19.44 3.76 11.80
N LEU A 75 18.20 4.15 11.47
CA LEU A 75 17.83 4.50 10.10
C LEU A 75 18.67 5.65 9.51
N GLN A 76 19.17 6.59 10.34
CA GLN A 76 20.05 7.65 9.84
C GLN A 76 21.38 7.13 9.27
N GLN A 77 21.86 5.95 9.71
CA GLN A 77 23.07 5.32 9.16
C GLN A 77 22.81 4.64 7.82
N PHE A 78 21.55 4.43 7.44
CA PHE A 78 21.18 3.90 6.14
C PHE A 78 21.39 4.94 5.02
N GLY A 79 21.44 6.23 5.37
CA GLY A 79 21.61 7.34 4.45
C GLY A 79 20.45 8.33 4.51
N THR A 80 20.45 9.31 3.59
CA THR A 80 19.34 10.26 3.45
C THR A 80 18.15 9.61 2.75
N LEU A 81 16.94 10.16 2.95
CA LEU A 81 15.73 9.74 2.24
C LEU A 81 15.94 9.73 0.70
N GLU A 82 16.73 10.67 0.18
CA GLU A 82 17.09 10.75 -1.24
C GLU A 82 17.97 9.58 -1.69
N PHE A 83 18.87 9.10 -0.83
CA PHE A 83 19.67 7.89 -1.08
C PHE A 83 18.82 6.62 -1.01
N GLY A 84 17.90 6.54 -0.04
CA GLY A 84 16.92 5.46 0.05
C GLY A 84 16.00 5.38 -1.16
N ALA A 85 15.48 6.53 -1.62
CA ALA A 85 14.68 6.65 -2.83
C ALA A 85 15.46 6.24 -4.09
N GLY A 86 16.73 6.67 -4.20
CA GLY A 86 17.60 6.25 -5.30
C GLY A 86 17.85 4.74 -5.34
N LYS A 87 18.01 4.10 -4.18
CA LYS A 87 18.12 2.63 -4.06
C LYS A 87 16.80 1.93 -4.42
N LEU A 88 15.65 2.45 -3.98
CA LEU A 88 14.31 1.91 -4.33
C LEU A 88 14.07 1.96 -5.84
N ILE A 89 14.33 3.11 -6.48
CA ILE A 89 14.19 3.29 -7.94
C ILE A 89 15.14 2.37 -8.72
N GLY A 90 16.35 2.14 -8.19
CA GLY A 90 17.31 1.22 -8.80
C GLY A 90 16.84 -0.24 -8.77
N VAL A 91 16.16 -0.67 -7.71
CA VAL A 91 15.62 -2.03 -7.58
C VAL A 91 14.43 -2.26 -8.52
N GLU A 92 13.62 -1.24 -8.79
CA GLU A 92 12.55 -1.33 -9.80
C GLU A 92 13.07 -1.33 -11.25
N LYS A 93 14.15 -0.59 -11.54
CA LYS A 93 14.76 -0.52 -12.88
C LYS A 93 15.65 -1.72 -13.26
N ALA A 94 16.06 -2.52 -12.28
CA ALA A 94 16.86 -3.72 -12.50
C ALA A 94 16.01 -4.97 -12.80
N LYS A 95 14.70 -4.79 -13.03
CA LYS A 95 13.77 -5.84 -13.42
C LYS A 95 13.42 -5.76 -14.91
#